data_AF-A0AAV3H240-F1
#
_entry.id   AF-A0AAV3H240-F1
#
_cell.length_a   1.000
_cell.length_b   1.000
_cell.length_c   1.000
_cell.angle_alpha   90.00
_cell.angle_beta   90.00
_cell.angle_gamma   90.00
#
_symmetry.space_group_name_H-M   'P 1'
#
loop_
_entity.id
_entity.type
_entity.pdbx_description
1 polymer ?
#
loop_
_entity_poly.entity_id
_entity_poly.type
_entity_poly.pdbx_seq_one_letter_code
_entity_poly.pdbx_strand_id
1 'polypeptide(L)'
;MGQHVDLTMFEKGQEQQLPGIYRVSVYVNEQRMETRTLEFKEATEAQRKAMGESLVPCLSRTQLAEMGVRVESFPALNLVSAEACVPFDEIIPLASSHFDFSEQKLVLSFPQAAMHQVARGTVPESLWDEGIPALLLDYSFSGSNSEYDSTGSSSSYVDDNGTVHHDDGKDTLKSDSYYLNLRSGLNLGAWRLRNYSTWSHSGGKAQWDNIGTSLSRAIIPFKAQLTMGDTATAGDIFDSVQMRGAMLASDEEMLPDSQRGFAPIVRGIAKSNAEVSIEQNGYVIYRTYVQPGAFEINDLYPTANSGDLTVIIKEADGSEQRFI
;
A
#
# COMPACT_ATOMS: atom_id res chain seq x y z
N MET A 1 -9.49 32.30 61.40
CA MET A 1 -10.37 31.73 60.36
C MET A 1 -9.69 30.47 59.85
N GLY A 2 -10.10 29.31 60.34
CA GLY A 2 -9.58 28.03 59.84
C GLY A 2 -10.29 27.72 58.52
N GLN A 3 -9.54 27.66 57.42
CA GLN A 3 -10.03 27.08 56.18
C GLN A 3 -10.26 25.58 56.46
N HIS A 4 -11.51 25.17 56.50
CA HIS A 4 -11.85 23.75 56.48
C HIS A 4 -11.40 23.20 55.13
N VAL A 5 -10.30 22.46 55.14
CA VAL A 5 -9.89 21.64 54.00
C VAL A 5 -10.85 20.46 53.96
N ASP A 6 -11.58 20.33 52.86
CA ASP A 6 -12.45 19.18 52.62
C ASP A 6 -11.57 17.96 52.30
N LEU A 7 -11.54 17.01 53.23
CA LEU A 7 -10.78 15.77 53.13
C LEU A 7 -11.67 14.55 52.83
N THR A 8 -12.97 14.75 52.59
CA THR A 8 -13.94 13.65 52.39
C THR A 8 -13.57 12.72 51.24
N MET A 9 -12.79 13.20 50.26
CA MET A 9 -12.27 12.40 49.14
C MET A 9 -11.12 11.45 49.54
N PHE A 10 -10.34 11.77 50.58
CA PHE A 10 -9.26 10.92 51.09
C PHE A 10 -9.75 9.90 52.13
N GLU A 11 -10.92 10.13 52.72
CA GLU A 11 -11.52 9.24 53.72
C GLU A 11 -12.22 8.02 53.08
N LYS A 12 -12.52 8.07 51.77
CA LYS A 12 -13.21 7.00 51.03
C LYS A 12 -12.28 5.89 50.53
N GLY A 13 -11.42 5.33 51.40
CA GLY A 13 -10.87 3.95 51.36
C GLY A 13 -10.36 3.31 50.05
N GLN A 14 -10.30 4.03 48.94
CA GLN A 14 -9.75 3.64 47.66
C GLN A 14 -8.75 4.72 47.27
N GLU A 15 -7.69 4.33 46.60
CA GLU A 15 -6.56 5.13 46.13
C GLU A 15 -6.99 6.22 45.12
N GLN A 16 -7.91 7.11 45.52
CA GLN A 16 -8.49 8.14 44.67
C GLN A 16 -7.55 9.33 44.64
N GLN A 17 -6.90 9.51 43.50
CA GLN A 17 -6.04 10.65 43.21
C GLN A 17 -6.91 11.87 42.86
N LEU A 18 -6.39 13.06 43.17
CA LEU A 18 -7.11 14.30 42.87
C LEU A 18 -7.18 14.54 41.35
N PRO A 19 -8.29 15.07 40.82
CA PRO A 19 -8.31 15.66 39.48
C PRO A 19 -7.23 16.75 39.37
N GLY A 20 -6.59 16.84 38.21
CA GLY A 20 -5.46 17.74 38.04
C GLY A 20 -4.65 17.47 36.79
N ILE A 21 -3.52 18.17 36.66
CA ILE A 21 -2.64 18.04 35.52
C ILE A 21 -1.50 17.09 35.88
N TYR A 22 -1.35 16.02 35.12
CA TYR A 22 -0.34 15.00 35.34
C TYR A 22 0.54 14.80 34.11
N ARG A 23 1.84 14.62 34.35
CA ARG A 23 2.79 14.19 33.32
C ARG A 23 2.77 12.66 33.28
N VAL A 24 2.36 12.09 32.14
CA VAL A 24 2.13 10.66 31.98
C VAL A 24 2.76 10.12 30.71
N SER A 25 3.28 8.90 30.77
CA SER A 25 3.64 8.13 29.58
C SER A 25 2.38 7.54 28.97
N VAL A 26 2.05 7.95 27.74
CA VAL A 26 0.83 7.52 27.06
C VAL A 26 1.10 6.24 26.26
N TYR A 27 0.25 5.23 26.47
CA TYR A 27 0.19 4.01 25.70
C TYR A 27 -1.17 3.94 25.01
N VAL A 28 -1.20 3.66 23.72
CA VAL A 28 -2.41 3.48 22.93
C VAL A 28 -2.39 2.08 22.34
N ASN A 29 -3.39 1.27 22.66
CA ASN A 29 -3.47 -0.13 22.22
C ASN A 29 -2.15 -0.89 22.46
N GLU A 30 -1.62 -0.76 23.68
CA GLU A 30 -0.34 -1.34 24.16
C GLU A 30 0.94 -0.75 23.54
N GLN A 31 0.83 0.13 22.54
CA GLN A 31 1.97 0.81 21.94
C GLN A 31 2.32 2.08 22.71
N ARG A 32 3.59 2.20 23.12
CA ARG A 32 4.10 3.42 23.73
C ARG A 32 4.15 4.54 22.69
N MET A 33 3.48 5.65 22.99
CA MET A 33 3.52 6.86 22.18
C MET A 33 4.62 7.78 22.70
N GLU A 34 4.25 8.78 23.49
CA GLU A 34 5.17 9.73 24.09
C GLU A 34 4.72 10.12 25.49
N THR A 35 5.54 10.88 26.20
CA THR A 35 5.18 11.44 27.49
C THR A 35 4.48 12.78 27.29
N ARG A 36 3.22 12.90 27.75
CA ARG A 36 2.41 14.12 27.64
C ARG A 36 2.06 14.65 29.02
N THR A 37 1.76 15.94 29.08
CA THR A 37 1.15 16.57 30.27
C THR A 37 -0.33 16.77 29.97
N LEU A 38 -1.19 16.03 30.66
CA LEU A 38 -2.63 15.96 30.39
C LEU A 38 -3.42 16.38 31.64
N GLU A 39 -4.54 17.05 31.43
CA GLU A 39 -5.53 17.28 32.48
C GLU A 39 -6.35 16.01 32.68
N PHE A 40 -6.58 15.63 33.93
CA PHE A 40 -7.44 14.52 34.34
C PHE A 40 -8.60 15.08 35.15
N LYS A 41 -9.81 14.67 34.77
CA LYS A 41 -11.06 15.08 35.42
C LYS A 41 -11.60 13.94 36.26
N GLU A 42 -12.41 14.27 37.27
CA GLU A 42 -13.10 13.25 38.05
C GLU A 42 -14.03 12.45 37.14
N ALA A 43 -13.95 11.12 37.22
CA ALA A 43 -14.84 10.24 36.50
C ALA A 43 -16.29 10.40 36.97
N THR A 44 -17.22 10.50 36.03
CA THR A 44 -18.65 10.43 36.33
C THR A 44 -19.01 9.07 36.95
N GLU A 45 -20.18 8.97 37.58
CA GLU A 45 -20.64 7.68 38.13
C GLU A 45 -20.76 6.59 37.04
N ALA A 46 -21.18 6.98 35.83
CA ALA A 46 -21.24 6.09 34.68
C ALA A 46 -19.86 5.58 34.27
N GLN A 47 -18.86 6.47 34.20
CA GLN A 47 -17.47 6.13 33.87
C GLN A 47 -16.84 5.23 34.93
N ARG A 48 -17.05 5.52 36.22
CA ARG A 48 -16.62 4.66 37.33
C ARG A 48 -17.18 3.26 37.21
N LYS A 49 -18.45 3.13 36.84
CA LYS A 49 -19.10 1.82 36.66
C LYS A 49 -18.59 1.07 35.43
N ALA A 50 -18.29 1.78 34.35
CA ALA A 50 -17.88 1.18 33.07
C ALA A 50 -16.40 0.78 33.06
N MET A 51 -15.51 1.64 33.57
CA MET A 51 -14.05 1.47 33.49
C MET A 51 -13.38 1.14 34.82
N GLY A 52 -14.05 1.36 35.96
CA GLY A 52 -13.44 1.21 37.29
C GLY A 52 -12.49 2.35 37.66
N GLU A 53 -12.39 3.39 36.84
CA GLU A 53 -11.47 4.51 37.02
C GLU A 53 -12.05 5.64 37.85
N SER A 54 -11.20 6.30 38.64
CA SER A 54 -11.54 7.52 39.38
C SER A 54 -11.25 8.80 38.59
N LEU A 55 -10.34 8.73 37.63
CA LEU A 55 -9.89 9.85 36.81
C LEU A 55 -9.96 9.49 35.33
N VAL A 56 -10.41 10.43 34.50
CA VAL A 56 -10.47 10.29 33.04
C VAL A 56 -9.65 11.40 32.40
N PRO A 57 -8.78 11.10 31.41
CA PRO A 57 -8.00 12.13 30.73
C PRO A 57 -8.91 13.04 29.90
N CYS A 58 -8.68 14.35 29.97
CA CYS A 58 -9.19 15.30 29.01
C CYS A 58 -8.38 15.18 27.72
N LEU A 59 -8.99 14.58 26.70
CA LEU A 59 -8.42 14.47 25.37
C LEU A 59 -9.23 15.32 24.39
N SER A 60 -8.53 16.06 23.53
CA SER A 60 -9.13 16.82 22.45
C SER A 60 -9.24 15.98 21.17
N ARG A 61 -10.06 16.42 20.21
CA ARG A 61 -10.18 15.73 18.91
C ARG A 61 -8.83 15.69 18.18
N THR A 62 -8.04 16.75 18.27
CA THR A 62 -6.69 16.80 17.67
C THR A 62 -5.77 15.76 18.30
N GLN A 63 -5.79 15.62 19.63
CA GLN A 63 -4.98 14.62 20.34
C GLN A 63 -5.41 13.19 19.99
N LEU A 64 -6.71 12.92 19.86
CA LEU A 64 -7.20 11.61 19.43
C LEU A 64 -6.72 11.27 18.00
N ALA A 65 -6.76 12.24 17.09
CA ALA A 65 -6.26 12.04 15.72
C ALA A 65 -4.75 11.76 15.68
N GLU A 66 -3.96 12.48 16.50
CA GLU A 66 -2.51 12.21 16.66
C GLU A 66 -2.23 10.81 17.24
N MET A 67 -3.13 10.31 18.08
CA MET A 67 -3.07 8.95 18.64
C MET A 67 -3.53 7.87 17.64
N GLY A 68 -3.92 8.25 16.42
CA GLY A 68 -4.32 7.33 15.35
C GLY A 68 -5.82 7.01 15.30
N VAL A 69 -6.66 7.68 16.10
CA VAL A 69 -8.12 7.52 16.05
C VAL A 69 -8.68 8.17 14.78
N ARG A 70 -9.58 7.46 14.09
CA ARG A 70 -10.33 7.93 12.92
C ARG A 70 -11.44 8.88 13.30
N VAL A 71 -11.07 10.09 13.74
CA VAL A 71 -12.02 11.10 14.25
C VAL A 71 -13.11 11.47 13.23
N GLU A 72 -12.83 11.34 11.93
CA GLU A 72 -13.78 11.55 10.83
C GLU A 72 -14.91 10.52 10.80
N SER A 73 -14.71 9.34 11.39
CA SER A 73 -15.71 8.28 11.49
C SER A 73 -16.72 8.52 12.61
N PHE A 74 -16.50 9.53 13.46
CA PHE A 74 -17.35 9.85 14.61
C PHE A 74 -17.81 11.32 14.56
N PRO A 75 -18.89 11.63 13.79
CA PRO A 75 -19.36 13.01 13.63
C PRO A 75 -19.68 13.74 14.93
N ALA A 76 -20.04 13.02 16.00
CA ALA A 76 -20.28 13.58 17.32
C ALA A 76 -19.03 14.29 17.91
N LEU A 77 -17.82 13.87 17.54
CA LEU A 77 -16.57 14.56 17.93
C LEU A 77 -16.46 15.96 17.32
N ASN A 78 -17.21 16.26 16.26
CA ASN A 78 -17.18 17.55 15.58
C ASN A 78 -18.15 18.58 16.19
N LEU A 79 -18.97 18.19 17.16
CA LEU A 79 -19.94 19.07 17.82
C LEU A 79 -19.31 19.99 18.87
N VAL A 80 -18.07 19.71 19.27
CA VAL A 80 -17.29 20.49 20.24
C VAL A 80 -16.08 21.11 19.53
N SER A 81 -15.55 22.22 20.04
CA SER A 81 -14.32 22.82 19.51
C SER A 81 -13.17 21.80 19.53
N ALA A 82 -12.29 21.86 18.52
CA ALA A 82 -11.23 20.87 18.30
C ALA A 82 -10.29 20.67 19.51
N GLU A 83 -10.13 21.69 20.34
CA GLU A 83 -9.24 21.75 21.50
C GLU A 83 -9.94 21.42 22.83
N ALA A 84 -11.26 21.33 22.85
CA ALA A 84 -12.00 21.00 24.07
C ALA A 84 -11.95 19.50 24.38
N CYS A 85 -12.08 19.14 25.65
CA CYS A 85 -12.21 17.75 26.07
C CYS A 85 -13.45 17.13 25.43
N VAL A 86 -13.27 16.00 24.76
CA VAL A 86 -14.38 15.22 24.21
C VAL A 86 -14.63 13.99 25.08
N PRO A 87 -15.90 13.56 25.25
CA PRO A 87 -16.24 12.31 25.93
C PRO A 87 -15.96 11.13 24.97
N PHE A 88 -14.69 10.84 24.74
CA PHE A 88 -14.26 9.85 23.75
C PHE A 88 -14.76 8.44 24.06
N ASP A 89 -14.88 8.11 25.35
CA ASP A 89 -15.37 6.85 25.89
C ASP A 89 -16.88 6.65 25.69
N GLU A 90 -17.64 7.74 25.60
CA GLU A 90 -19.07 7.69 25.27
C GLU A 90 -19.31 7.67 23.75
N ILE A 91 -18.48 8.38 23.00
CA ILE A 91 -18.64 8.54 21.55
C ILE A 91 -18.08 7.33 20.79
N ILE A 92 -16.99 6.75 21.25
CA ILE A 92 -16.33 5.60 20.64
C ILE A 92 -16.67 4.37 21.48
N PRO A 93 -17.56 3.46 21.00
CA PRO A 93 -17.98 2.31 21.78
C PRO A 93 -16.80 1.45 22.21
N LEU A 94 -16.74 1.05 23.48
CA LEU A 94 -15.67 0.25 24.08
C LEU A 94 -14.28 0.91 24.07
N ALA A 95 -14.19 2.21 23.81
CA ALA A 95 -13.00 2.96 24.16
C ALA A 95 -12.90 3.10 25.68
N SER A 96 -11.69 2.98 26.20
CA SER A 96 -11.43 3.07 27.64
C SER A 96 -10.06 3.67 27.93
N SER A 97 -9.92 4.18 29.15
CA SER A 97 -8.65 4.64 29.71
C SER A 97 -8.40 3.97 31.05
N HIS A 98 -7.15 3.67 31.35
CA HIS A 98 -6.68 3.25 32.66
C HIS A 98 -5.48 4.11 33.05
N PHE A 99 -5.57 4.79 34.19
CA PHE A 99 -4.47 5.63 34.68
C PHE A 99 -3.79 5.00 35.89
N ASP A 100 -2.62 4.42 35.66
CA ASP A 100 -1.72 3.99 36.72
C ASP A 100 -0.91 5.19 37.22
N PHE A 101 -1.34 5.74 38.34
CA PHE A 101 -0.70 6.89 38.97
C PHE A 101 0.71 6.58 39.46
N SER A 102 0.94 5.37 39.99
CA SER A 102 2.23 4.98 40.59
C SER A 102 3.32 4.90 39.54
N GLU A 103 2.98 4.43 38.34
CA GLU A 103 3.90 4.37 37.18
C GLU A 103 3.86 5.62 36.31
N GLN A 104 2.98 6.60 36.61
CA GLN A 104 2.68 7.74 35.73
C GLN A 104 2.37 7.28 34.30
N LYS A 105 1.51 6.27 34.18
CA LYS A 105 1.24 5.57 32.92
C LYS A 105 -0.25 5.65 32.59
N LEU A 106 -0.56 6.22 31.44
CA LEU A 106 -1.92 6.25 30.89
C LEU A 106 -2.02 5.20 29.78
N VAL A 107 -2.89 4.21 29.95
CA VAL A 107 -3.22 3.22 28.94
C VAL A 107 -4.57 3.56 28.34
N LEU A 108 -4.59 3.84 27.04
CA LEU A 108 -5.79 4.05 26.24
C LEU A 108 -6.02 2.80 25.38
N SER A 109 -7.26 2.32 25.37
CA SER A 109 -7.69 1.24 24.51
C SER A 109 -8.81 1.72 23.61
N PHE A 110 -8.62 1.59 22.31
CA PHE A 110 -9.61 1.89 21.29
C PHE A 110 -9.84 0.65 20.41
N PRO A 111 -11.10 0.34 20.04
CA PRO A 111 -11.38 -0.73 19.08
C PRO A 111 -10.62 -0.49 17.77
N GLN A 112 -10.11 -1.55 17.16
CA GLN A 112 -9.29 -1.44 15.96
C GLN A 112 -10.05 -0.82 14.78
N ALA A 113 -11.38 -0.98 14.70
CA ALA A 113 -12.21 -0.31 13.69
C ALA A 113 -12.28 1.22 13.87
N ALA A 114 -12.04 1.73 15.08
CA ALA A 114 -11.99 3.17 15.38
C ALA A 114 -10.62 3.80 15.09
N MET A 115 -9.62 2.99 14.71
CA MET A 115 -8.24 3.41 14.47
C MET A 115 -7.92 3.43 12.98
N HIS A 116 -6.98 4.28 12.57
CA HIS A 116 -6.43 4.24 11.22
C HIS A 116 -5.65 2.93 11.08
N GLN A 117 -6.08 2.10 10.15
CA GLN A 117 -5.43 0.83 9.88
C GLN A 117 -4.26 1.07 8.95
N VAL A 118 -3.05 0.75 9.41
CA VAL A 118 -1.86 0.70 8.56
C VAL A 118 -1.72 -0.73 8.09
N ALA A 119 -1.98 -0.97 6.81
CA ALA A 119 -1.86 -2.30 6.25
C ALA A 119 -0.43 -2.84 6.41
N ARG A 120 -0.30 -4.15 6.63
CA ARG A 120 1.01 -4.77 6.79
C ARG A 120 1.89 -4.54 5.57
N GLY A 121 3.15 -4.16 5.83
CA GLY A 121 4.10 -3.86 4.76
C GLY A 121 3.93 -2.48 4.13
N THR A 122 3.05 -1.62 4.67
CA THR A 122 2.97 -0.21 4.24
C THR A 122 4.31 0.49 4.45
N VAL A 123 4.81 1.13 3.39
CA VAL A 123 5.97 2.01 3.45
C VAL A 123 5.49 3.46 3.39
N PRO A 124 5.80 4.29 4.41
CA PRO A 124 5.44 5.71 4.39
C PRO A 124 5.87 6.41 3.11
N GLU A 125 4.98 7.21 2.52
CA GLU A 125 5.22 7.93 1.27
C GLU A 125 6.42 8.89 1.37
N SER A 126 6.70 9.42 2.57
CA SER A 126 7.87 10.26 2.84
C SER A 126 9.20 9.54 2.63
N LEU A 127 9.20 8.21 2.58
CA LEU A 127 10.38 7.38 2.34
C LEU A 127 10.53 6.99 0.87
N TRP A 128 9.60 7.38 -0.01
CA TRP A 128 9.66 7.03 -1.43
C TRP A 128 10.67 7.95 -2.14
N ASP A 129 11.63 7.33 -2.82
CA ASP A 129 12.69 8.03 -3.54
C ASP A 129 12.36 8.11 -5.04
N GLU A 130 12.42 9.31 -5.61
CA GLU A 130 12.23 9.55 -7.04
C GLU A 130 13.41 9.07 -7.90
N GLY A 131 14.53 8.75 -7.24
CA GLY A 131 15.77 8.32 -7.83
C GLY A 131 16.65 9.48 -8.30
N ILE A 132 17.77 9.13 -8.91
CA ILE A 132 18.76 10.10 -9.39
C ILE A 132 18.53 10.50 -10.85
N PRO A 133 18.94 11.71 -11.25
CA PRO A 133 19.03 12.08 -12.66
C PRO A 133 20.00 11.15 -13.41
N ALA A 134 19.53 10.50 -14.47
CA ALA A 134 20.32 9.51 -15.20
C ALA A 134 19.89 9.41 -16.67
N LEU A 135 20.85 9.20 -17.56
CA LEU A 135 20.63 8.77 -18.94
C LEU A 135 20.73 7.25 -19.00
N LEU A 136 19.80 6.64 -19.72
CA LEU A 136 19.69 5.19 -19.90
C LEU A 136 19.78 4.86 -21.38
N LEU A 137 20.54 3.83 -21.72
CA LEU A 137 20.61 3.27 -23.06
C LEU A 137 20.76 1.76 -22.96
N ASP A 138 19.79 1.06 -23.51
CA ASP A 138 19.80 -0.39 -23.70
C ASP A 138 19.72 -0.68 -25.20
N TYR A 139 20.54 -1.62 -25.66
CA TYR A 139 20.68 -1.96 -27.07
C TYR A 139 20.78 -3.47 -27.28
N SER A 140 20.13 -3.96 -28.32
CA SER A 140 20.27 -5.34 -28.78
C SER A 140 20.46 -5.35 -30.29
N PHE A 141 21.57 -5.93 -30.74
CA PHE A 141 21.92 -6.02 -32.15
C PHE A 141 21.96 -7.49 -32.58
N SER A 142 21.25 -7.82 -33.64
CA SER A 142 21.27 -9.14 -34.27
C SER A 142 21.53 -9.01 -35.76
N GLY A 143 22.15 -10.03 -36.34
CA GLY A 143 22.43 -10.09 -37.75
C GLY A 143 22.43 -11.52 -38.26
N SER A 144 22.04 -11.69 -39.51
CA SER A 144 22.08 -12.96 -40.22
C SER A 144 22.58 -12.73 -41.64
N ASN A 145 23.56 -13.53 -42.04
CA ASN A 145 24.03 -13.61 -43.41
C ASN A 145 23.56 -14.94 -43.97
N SER A 146 22.89 -14.90 -45.11
CA SER A 146 22.33 -16.08 -45.77
C SER A 146 22.80 -16.12 -47.22
N GLU A 147 23.23 -17.30 -47.64
CA GLU A 147 23.72 -17.56 -48.99
C GLU A 147 22.83 -18.64 -49.59
N TYR A 148 22.26 -18.34 -50.76
CA TYR A 148 21.36 -19.23 -51.47
C TYR A 148 21.87 -19.42 -52.89
N ASP A 149 22.12 -20.66 -53.27
CA ASP A 149 22.37 -20.99 -54.66
C ASP A 149 21.07 -20.90 -55.46
N SER A 150 21.10 -20.12 -56.53
CA SER A 150 20.02 -19.93 -57.48
C SER A 150 20.46 -20.47 -58.84
N THR A 151 19.64 -21.33 -59.44
CA THR A 151 19.80 -21.71 -60.84
C THR A 151 19.24 -20.61 -61.74
N GLY A 152 20.14 -19.84 -62.34
CA GLY A 152 19.87 -18.96 -63.48
C GLY A 152 19.75 -19.74 -64.80
N SER A 153 19.66 -19.01 -65.91
CA SER A 153 19.47 -19.61 -67.24
C SER A 153 20.77 -20.17 -67.78
N SER A 154 20.86 -21.49 -67.96
CA SER A 154 22.00 -22.10 -68.62
C SER A 154 22.04 -21.69 -70.10
N SER A 155 23.23 -21.34 -70.60
CA SER A 155 23.44 -20.92 -71.99
C SER A 155 24.53 -21.76 -72.63
N SER A 156 24.43 -21.96 -73.95
CA SER A 156 25.49 -22.61 -74.71
C SER A 156 25.75 -21.87 -76.01
N TYR A 157 27.03 -21.72 -76.35
CA TYR A 157 27.46 -21.10 -77.61
C TYR A 157 28.61 -21.88 -78.22
N VAL A 158 28.76 -21.79 -79.54
CA VAL A 158 29.84 -22.44 -80.29
C VAL A 158 30.81 -21.36 -80.76
N ASP A 159 32.11 -21.56 -80.51
CA ASP A 159 33.13 -20.62 -80.99
C ASP A 159 33.59 -20.92 -82.43
N ASP A 160 34.41 -20.02 -82.99
CA ASP A 160 34.91 -20.11 -84.37
C ASP A 160 35.77 -21.36 -84.64
N ASN A 161 36.26 -22.01 -83.57
CA ASN A 161 37.00 -23.27 -83.64
C ASN A 161 36.09 -24.51 -83.51
N GLY A 162 34.77 -24.32 -83.44
CA GLY A 162 33.78 -25.39 -83.33
C GLY A 162 33.68 -26.01 -81.94
N THR A 163 34.25 -25.38 -80.91
CA THR A 163 34.11 -25.87 -79.53
C THR A 163 32.82 -25.35 -78.90
N VAL A 164 32.11 -26.24 -78.20
CA VAL A 164 30.86 -25.93 -77.52
C VAL A 164 31.16 -25.51 -76.09
N HIS A 165 30.75 -24.30 -75.73
CA HIS A 165 30.84 -23.79 -74.36
C HIS A 165 29.48 -23.95 -73.67
N HIS A 166 29.49 -24.43 -72.42
CA HIS A 166 28.31 -24.54 -71.56
C HIS A 166 28.51 -23.64 -70.34
N ASP A 167 27.56 -22.73 -70.13
CA ASP A 167 27.42 -21.98 -68.90
C ASP A 167 26.23 -22.54 -68.14
N ASP A 168 26.48 -23.18 -67.00
CA ASP A 168 25.45 -23.82 -66.18
C ASP A 168 24.55 -22.80 -65.46
N GLY A 169 24.83 -21.49 -65.59
CA GLY A 169 23.96 -20.43 -65.09
C GLY A 169 23.76 -20.46 -63.58
N LYS A 170 24.73 -20.93 -62.79
CA LYS A 170 24.64 -20.91 -61.33
C LYS A 170 24.93 -19.51 -60.79
N ASP A 171 23.95 -18.91 -60.14
CA ASP A 171 24.08 -17.64 -59.44
C ASP A 171 24.04 -17.89 -57.93
N THR A 172 24.88 -17.19 -57.16
CA THR A 172 24.83 -17.23 -55.70
C THR A 172 24.26 -15.93 -55.18
N LEU A 173 23.08 -16.00 -54.54
CA LEU A 173 22.41 -14.87 -53.93
C LEU A 173 22.84 -14.75 -52.47
N LYS A 174 23.35 -13.57 -52.11
CA LYS A 174 23.67 -13.23 -50.72
C LYS A 174 22.62 -12.29 -50.17
N SER A 175 22.06 -12.62 -49.02
CA SER A 175 21.11 -11.80 -48.30
C SER A 175 21.58 -11.58 -46.88
N ASP A 176 21.89 -10.31 -46.59
CA ASP A 176 22.31 -9.84 -45.28
C ASP A 176 21.14 -9.12 -44.62
N SER A 177 20.87 -9.46 -43.36
CA SER A 177 19.87 -8.81 -42.53
C SER A 177 20.49 -8.41 -41.20
N TYR A 178 20.33 -7.14 -40.82
CA TYR A 178 20.76 -6.59 -39.54
C TYR A 178 19.57 -5.92 -38.86
N TYR A 179 19.51 -6.07 -37.54
CA TYR A 179 18.45 -5.49 -36.73
C TYR A 179 19.05 -4.95 -35.43
N LEU A 180 18.72 -3.71 -35.11
CA LEU A 180 19.12 -3.02 -33.90
C LEU A 180 17.88 -2.56 -33.15
N ASN A 181 17.77 -2.99 -31.91
CA ASN A 181 16.79 -2.54 -30.93
C ASN A 181 17.46 -1.49 -30.03
N LEU A 182 16.85 -0.33 -29.87
CA LEU A 182 17.36 0.73 -29.00
C LEU A 182 16.27 1.22 -28.06
N ARG A 183 16.51 1.10 -26.76
CA ARG A 183 15.68 1.62 -25.69
C ARG A 183 16.46 2.69 -24.96
N SER A 184 16.09 3.94 -25.18
CA SER A 184 16.74 5.08 -24.52
C SER A 184 15.82 5.67 -23.46
N GLY A 185 16.41 6.31 -22.45
CA GLY A 185 15.66 6.94 -21.40
C GLY A 185 16.42 8.06 -20.70
N LEU A 186 15.64 8.94 -20.08
CA LEU A 186 16.13 9.98 -19.18
C LEU A 186 15.26 9.95 -17.92
N ASN A 187 15.92 9.93 -16.77
CA ASN A 187 15.31 10.17 -15.47
C ASN A 187 15.71 11.56 -15.01
N LEU A 188 14.75 12.37 -14.55
CA LEU A 188 15.02 13.67 -13.95
C LEU A 188 13.98 13.96 -12.87
N GLY A 189 14.38 13.75 -11.61
CA GLY A 189 13.43 13.69 -10.50
C GLY A 189 12.35 12.64 -10.77
N ALA A 190 11.09 12.99 -10.50
CA ALA A 190 9.94 12.12 -10.70
C ALA A 190 9.59 11.83 -12.17
N TRP A 191 10.24 12.51 -13.13
CA TRP A 191 9.96 12.37 -14.55
C TRP A 191 10.81 11.29 -15.19
N ARG A 192 10.14 10.41 -15.93
CA ARG A 192 10.76 9.28 -16.64
C ARG A 192 10.39 9.37 -18.12
N LEU A 193 11.34 9.81 -18.94
CA LEU A 193 11.22 9.80 -20.40
C LEU A 193 11.77 8.47 -20.93
N ARG A 194 11.04 7.82 -21.84
CA ARG A 194 11.43 6.58 -22.51
C ARG A 194 11.18 6.71 -24.00
N ASN A 195 12.10 6.19 -24.80
CA ASN A 195 11.92 6.02 -26.24
C ASN A 195 12.33 4.61 -26.63
N TYR A 196 11.54 4.00 -27.52
CA TYR A 196 11.84 2.73 -28.13
C TYR A 196 11.89 2.90 -29.64
N SER A 197 13.06 2.63 -30.23
CA SER A 197 13.29 2.72 -31.66
C SER A 197 13.99 1.46 -32.16
N THR A 198 13.77 1.13 -33.44
CA THR A 198 14.44 0.02 -34.10
C THR A 198 15.03 0.47 -35.41
N TRP A 199 16.19 -0.08 -35.73
CA TRP A 199 16.80 0.06 -37.04
C TRP A 199 16.91 -1.32 -37.67
N SER A 200 16.54 -1.43 -38.94
CA SER A 200 16.70 -2.66 -39.71
C SER A 200 17.39 -2.38 -41.02
N HIS A 201 18.22 -3.32 -41.45
CA HIS A 201 18.83 -3.33 -42.77
C HIS A 201 18.63 -4.69 -43.41
N SER A 202 17.99 -4.74 -44.57
CA SER A 202 17.78 -5.98 -45.31
C SER A 202 17.74 -5.70 -46.81
N GLY A 203 18.41 -6.54 -47.60
CA GLY A 203 18.40 -6.41 -49.07
C GLY A 203 18.89 -5.05 -49.57
N GLY A 204 19.89 -4.47 -48.89
CA GLY A 204 20.47 -3.16 -49.24
C GLY A 204 19.64 -1.94 -48.82
N LYS A 205 18.47 -2.11 -48.19
CA LYS A 205 17.66 -1.00 -47.65
C LYS A 205 17.83 -0.92 -46.15
N ALA A 206 18.00 0.29 -45.63
CA ALA A 206 18.01 0.57 -44.20
C ALA A 206 16.76 1.39 -43.81
N GLN A 207 16.15 1.06 -42.69
CA GLN A 207 14.98 1.74 -42.15
C GLN A 207 15.16 1.99 -40.66
N TRP A 208 14.72 3.15 -40.21
CA TRP A 208 14.65 3.50 -38.80
C TRP A 208 13.20 3.77 -38.43
N ASP A 209 12.69 3.04 -37.45
CA ASP A 209 11.32 3.14 -36.96
C ASP A 209 11.31 3.59 -35.50
N ASN A 210 10.59 4.67 -35.21
CA ASN A 210 10.28 5.06 -33.84
C ASN A 210 9.00 4.32 -33.42
N ILE A 211 9.14 3.34 -32.52
CA ILE A 211 8.02 2.54 -32.04
C ILE A 211 7.18 3.34 -31.05
N GLY A 212 7.81 4.14 -30.20
CA GLY A 212 7.08 4.97 -29.26
C GLY A 212 7.96 5.83 -28.38
N THR A 213 7.43 6.98 -27.98
CA THR A 213 8.05 7.88 -27.01
C THR A 213 7.02 8.25 -25.94
N SER A 214 7.36 8.03 -24.68
CA SER A 214 6.49 8.31 -23.55
C SER A 214 7.23 9.01 -22.43
N LEU A 215 6.51 9.89 -21.75
CA LEU A 215 6.93 10.60 -20.56
C LEU A 215 5.96 10.21 -19.44
N SER A 216 6.49 9.73 -18.32
CA SER A 216 5.67 9.30 -17.19
C SER A 216 6.12 9.91 -15.87
N ARG A 217 5.19 10.01 -14.93
CA ARG A 217 5.41 10.48 -13.57
C ARG A 217 4.37 9.90 -12.61
N ALA A 218 4.80 9.48 -11.43
CA ALA A 218 3.92 9.11 -10.32
C ALA A 218 3.26 10.35 -9.68
N ILE A 219 1.97 10.23 -9.38
CA ILE A 219 1.15 11.21 -8.65
C ILE A 219 0.74 10.55 -7.32
N ILE A 220 1.65 10.61 -6.36
CA ILE A 220 1.56 9.90 -5.07
C ILE A 220 0.23 10.15 -4.32
N PRO A 221 -0.29 11.39 -4.20
CA PRO A 221 -1.54 11.64 -3.47
C PRO A 221 -2.77 10.94 -4.07
N PHE A 222 -2.70 10.56 -5.35
CA PHE A 222 -3.78 9.85 -6.04
C PHE A 222 -3.47 8.37 -6.28
N LYS A 223 -2.32 7.87 -5.79
CA LYS A 223 -1.84 6.51 -6.06
C LYS A 223 -1.95 6.16 -7.55
N ALA A 224 -1.52 7.09 -8.40
CA ALA A 224 -1.75 7.05 -9.84
C ALA A 224 -0.49 7.41 -10.62
N GLN A 225 -0.40 6.94 -11.86
CA GLN A 225 0.64 7.30 -12.82
C GLN A 225 0.05 8.16 -13.94
N LEU A 226 0.68 9.31 -14.19
CA LEU A 226 0.47 10.12 -15.36
C LEU A 226 1.43 9.66 -16.47
N THR A 227 0.90 9.34 -17.65
CA THR A 227 1.66 9.00 -18.85
C THR A 227 1.24 9.89 -20.00
N MET A 228 2.22 10.48 -20.71
CA MET A 228 2.03 11.33 -21.87
C MET A 228 2.86 10.82 -23.05
N GLY A 229 2.33 10.93 -24.27
CA GLY A 229 2.97 10.40 -25.48
C GLY A 229 2.32 9.09 -25.93
N ASP A 230 3.11 8.18 -26.47
CA ASP A 230 2.66 6.87 -26.96
C ASP A 230 2.38 5.92 -25.79
N THR A 231 1.14 5.44 -25.67
CA THR A 231 0.70 4.52 -24.61
C THR A 231 -0.45 3.65 -25.11
N ALA A 232 -0.90 2.69 -24.30
CA ALA A 232 -2.12 1.94 -24.53
C ALA A 232 -3.01 1.95 -23.27
N THR A 233 -4.33 1.77 -23.44
CA THR A 233 -5.25 1.57 -22.31
C THR A 233 -5.09 0.19 -21.69
N ALA A 234 -5.52 0.03 -20.44
CA ALA A 234 -5.73 -1.29 -19.85
C ALA A 234 -6.79 -2.08 -20.63
N GLY A 235 -6.69 -3.42 -20.57
CA GLY A 235 -7.54 -4.36 -21.28
C GLY A 235 -8.60 -5.03 -20.41
N ASP A 236 -8.89 -4.49 -19.22
CA ASP A 236 -9.65 -5.21 -18.18
C ASP A 236 -11.16 -5.30 -18.48
N ILE A 237 -11.73 -4.26 -19.11
CA ILE A 237 -13.16 -4.17 -19.46
C ILE A 237 -13.37 -4.16 -20.97
N PHE A 238 -12.51 -3.43 -21.69
CA PHE A 238 -12.56 -3.27 -23.15
C PHE A 238 -11.23 -3.68 -23.75
N ASP A 239 -11.23 -3.90 -25.06
CA ASP A 239 -9.99 -4.14 -25.79
C ASP A 239 -9.02 -2.95 -25.61
N SER A 240 -7.74 -3.27 -25.43
CA SER A 240 -6.69 -2.26 -25.29
C SER A 240 -6.53 -1.45 -26.57
N VAL A 241 -6.55 -0.12 -26.43
CA VAL A 241 -6.39 0.80 -27.55
C VAL A 241 -5.04 1.52 -27.42
N GLN A 242 -4.23 1.42 -28.46
CA GLN A 242 -3.01 2.24 -28.60
C GLN A 242 -3.38 3.67 -28.95
N MET A 243 -2.75 4.63 -28.27
CA MET A 243 -3.00 6.05 -28.49
C MET A 243 -1.75 6.88 -28.23
N ARG A 244 -1.74 8.07 -28.85
CA ARG A 244 -0.83 9.16 -28.49
C ARG A 244 -1.62 10.25 -27.79
N GLY A 245 -1.37 10.45 -26.50
CA GLY A 245 -2.16 11.38 -25.70
C GLY A 245 -1.65 11.50 -24.27
N ALA A 246 -2.56 11.75 -23.35
CA ALA A 246 -2.29 11.76 -21.91
C ALA A 246 -3.27 10.81 -21.20
N MET A 247 -2.76 10.07 -20.22
CA MET A 247 -3.52 9.11 -19.44
C MET A 247 -3.13 9.25 -17.97
N LEU A 248 -4.11 9.32 -17.08
CA LEU A 248 -3.93 9.21 -15.63
C LEU A 248 -4.66 7.94 -15.20
N ALA A 249 -3.92 6.98 -14.66
CA ALA A 249 -4.46 5.70 -14.22
C ALA A 249 -3.96 5.38 -12.82
N SER A 250 -4.80 4.76 -12.00
CA SER A 250 -4.38 4.21 -10.70
C SER A 250 -3.29 3.17 -10.90
N ASP A 251 -2.36 3.10 -9.97
CA ASP A 251 -1.23 2.17 -10.00
C ASP A 251 -1.25 1.29 -8.75
N GLU A 252 -1.56 0.01 -8.93
CA GLU A 252 -1.62 -0.96 -7.82
C GLU A 252 -0.25 -1.25 -7.22
N GLU A 253 0.86 -0.97 -7.93
CA GLU A 253 2.21 -1.11 -7.37
C GLU A 253 2.49 -0.07 -6.28
N MET A 254 1.68 0.99 -6.19
CA MET A 254 1.73 1.98 -5.10
C MET A 254 1.00 1.52 -3.83
N LEU A 255 0.29 0.39 -3.87
CA LEU A 255 -0.35 -0.22 -2.70
C LEU A 255 0.57 -1.23 -2.03
N PRO A 256 0.47 -1.42 -0.70
CA PRO A 256 1.15 -2.51 -0.01
C PRO A 256 0.72 -3.87 -0.58
N ASP A 257 1.64 -4.82 -0.57
CA ASP A 257 1.40 -6.18 -1.09
C ASP A 257 0.14 -6.86 -0.51
N SER A 258 -0.20 -6.57 0.74
CA SER A 258 -1.37 -7.10 1.43
C SER A 258 -2.71 -6.50 0.96
N GLN A 259 -2.69 -5.48 0.11
CA GLN A 259 -3.86 -4.80 -0.44
C GLN A 259 -3.92 -4.86 -1.97
N ARG A 260 -2.95 -5.53 -2.61
CA ARG A 260 -2.99 -5.78 -4.05
C ARG A 260 -3.94 -6.94 -4.35
N GLY A 261 -4.73 -6.83 -5.40
CA GLY A 261 -5.73 -7.84 -5.74
C GLY A 261 -6.90 -7.93 -4.75
N PHE A 262 -7.69 -9.00 -4.87
CA PHE A 262 -8.87 -9.20 -4.03
C PHE A 262 -8.58 -10.17 -2.87
N ALA A 263 -8.87 -9.72 -1.66
CA ALA A 263 -9.02 -10.55 -0.47
C ALA A 263 -10.30 -10.15 0.28
N PRO A 264 -11.08 -11.09 0.83
CA PRO A 264 -12.26 -10.76 1.63
C PRO A 264 -11.90 -9.93 2.86
N ILE A 265 -12.74 -8.95 3.20
CA ILE A 265 -12.60 -8.18 4.43
C ILE A 265 -13.28 -8.93 5.57
N VAL A 266 -12.53 -9.26 6.62
CA VAL A 266 -13.05 -9.95 7.80
C VAL A 266 -13.45 -8.92 8.86
N ARG A 267 -14.72 -8.94 9.27
CA ARG A 267 -15.26 -8.07 10.33
C ARG A 267 -15.74 -8.91 11.50
N GLY A 268 -15.52 -8.40 12.70
CA GLY A 268 -15.95 -9.07 13.93
C GLY A 268 -15.99 -8.14 15.13
N ILE A 269 -16.44 -8.69 16.26
CA ILE A 269 -16.45 -8.01 17.56
C ILE A 269 -15.73 -8.91 18.56
N ALA A 270 -14.65 -8.42 19.16
CA ALA A 270 -13.99 -9.06 20.28
C ALA A 270 -14.59 -8.56 21.59
N LYS A 271 -14.85 -9.46 22.55
CA LYS A 271 -15.37 -9.08 23.88
C LYS A 271 -14.27 -8.60 24.81
N SER A 272 -13.04 -9.04 24.57
CA SER A 272 -11.84 -8.75 25.36
C SER A 272 -10.63 -8.53 24.45
N ASN A 273 -9.43 -8.42 25.03
CA ASN A 273 -8.19 -8.50 24.24
C ASN A 273 -8.11 -9.90 23.65
N ALA A 274 -8.34 -10.01 22.34
CA ALA A 274 -8.53 -11.28 21.67
C ALA A 274 -7.45 -11.53 20.62
N GLU A 275 -7.06 -12.80 20.48
CA GLU A 275 -6.27 -13.26 19.34
C GLU A 275 -7.22 -13.62 18.20
N VAL A 276 -7.08 -12.94 17.07
CA VAL A 276 -7.81 -13.26 15.83
C VAL A 276 -6.87 -14.03 14.91
N SER A 277 -7.23 -15.28 14.62
CA SER A 277 -6.54 -16.13 13.65
C SER A 277 -7.44 -16.40 12.45
N ILE A 278 -6.88 -16.36 11.25
CA ILE A 278 -7.59 -16.69 10.01
C ILE A 278 -6.86 -17.88 9.39
N GLU A 279 -7.61 -18.93 9.14
CA GLU A 279 -7.14 -20.19 8.56
C GLU A 279 -7.72 -20.35 7.16
N GLN A 280 -6.91 -20.89 6.25
CA GLN A 280 -7.35 -21.34 4.93
C GLN A 280 -6.73 -22.70 4.65
N ASN A 281 -7.56 -23.67 4.22
CA ASN A 281 -7.12 -25.06 3.99
C ASN A 281 -6.39 -25.69 5.20
N GLY A 282 -6.78 -25.32 6.42
CA GLY A 282 -6.19 -25.83 7.67
C GLY A 282 -4.86 -25.18 8.08
N TYR A 283 -4.38 -24.18 7.35
CA TYR A 283 -3.17 -23.42 7.69
C TYR A 283 -3.56 -22.02 8.19
N VAL A 284 -2.98 -21.58 9.30
CA VAL A 284 -3.11 -20.19 9.77
C VAL A 284 -2.34 -19.29 8.81
N ILE A 285 -3.08 -18.48 8.05
CA ILE A 285 -2.52 -17.52 7.09
C ILE A 285 -2.38 -16.12 7.69
N TYR A 286 -3.11 -15.84 8.76
CA TYR A 286 -3.07 -14.56 9.46
C TYR A 286 -3.32 -14.74 10.96
N ARG A 287 -2.60 -13.99 11.78
CA ARG A 287 -2.79 -13.92 13.22
C ARG A 287 -2.45 -12.53 13.72
N THR A 288 -3.32 -11.96 14.54
CA THR A 288 -3.10 -10.67 15.21
C THR A 288 -3.84 -10.59 16.55
N TYR A 289 -3.47 -9.64 17.38
CA TYR A 289 -4.23 -9.27 18.59
C TYR A 289 -5.05 -8.01 18.32
N VAL A 290 -6.28 -7.99 18.83
CA VAL A 290 -7.18 -6.81 18.74
C VAL A 290 -7.65 -6.41 20.14
N GLN A 291 -7.83 -5.11 20.33
CA GLN A 291 -8.44 -4.56 21.53
C GLN A 291 -9.95 -4.88 21.56
N PRO A 292 -10.61 -4.77 22.73
CA PRO A 292 -12.02 -5.08 22.86
C PRO A 292 -12.86 -4.17 21.95
N GLY A 293 -13.86 -4.77 21.32
CA GLY A 293 -14.78 -4.10 20.42
C GLY A 293 -14.63 -4.51 18.96
N ALA A 294 -15.17 -3.67 18.08
CA ALA A 294 -15.23 -3.96 16.66
C ALA A 294 -13.83 -3.91 16.02
N PHE A 295 -13.56 -4.87 15.14
CA PHE A 295 -12.34 -4.92 14.34
C PHE A 295 -12.67 -5.23 12.88
N GLU A 296 -11.78 -4.80 12.00
CA GLU A 296 -11.80 -5.11 10.58
C GLU A 296 -10.37 -5.47 10.13
N ILE A 297 -10.23 -6.63 9.47
CA ILE A 297 -8.99 -7.09 8.85
C ILE A 297 -9.17 -6.97 7.34
N ASN A 298 -8.45 -6.03 6.73
CA ASN A 298 -8.46 -5.74 5.30
C ASN A 298 -7.04 -5.82 4.67
N ASP A 299 -6.08 -6.40 5.39
CA ASP A 299 -4.69 -6.58 4.98
C ASP A 299 -4.32 -8.09 4.85
N LEU A 300 -5.29 -8.89 4.42
CA LEU A 300 -5.05 -10.27 4.02
C LEU A 300 -4.37 -10.31 2.66
N TYR A 301 -3.25 -11.03 2.56
CA TYR A 301 -2.66 -11.30 1.25
C TYR A 301 -3.67 -12.04 0.35
N PRO A 302 -3.80 -11.66 -0.92
CA PRO A 302 -4.65 -12.37 -1.87
C PRO A 302 -4.13 -13.80 -2.03
N THR A 303 -4.93 -14.79 -1.66
CA THR A 303 -4.57 -16.19 -1.91
C THR A 303 -5.16 -16.63 -3.25
N ALA A 304 -4.29 -17.03 -4.18
CA ALA A 304 -4.68 -17.44 -5.54
C ALA A 304 -5.55 -18.72 -5.57
N ASN A 305 -5.64 -19.43 -4.45
CA ASN A 305 -6.39 -20.67 -4.33
C ASN A 305 -7.74 -20.39 -3.66
N SER A 306 -8.83 -20.75 -4.34
CA SER A 306 -10.16 -20.78 -3.77
C SER A 306 -10.22 -21.67 -2.52
N GLY A 307 -10.91 -21.21 -1.50
CA GLY A 307 -11.14 -21.96 -0.26
C GLY A 307 -11.72 -21.06 0.82
N ASP A 308 -12.58 -21.64 1.64
CA ASP A 308 -13.24 -20.96 2.75
C ASP A 308 -12.21 -20.43 3.76
N LEU A 309 -12.46 -19.22 4.28
CA LEU A 309 -11.66 -18.62 5.34
C LEU A 309 -12.30 -18.96 6.68
N THR A 310 -11.64 -19.74 7.52
CA THR A 310 -12.11 -19.97 8.88
C THR A 310 -11.50 -18.93 9.80
N VAL A 311 -12.34 -18.08 10.38
CA VAL A 311 -11.94 -17.06 11.34
C VAL A 311 -12.16 -17.59 12.75
N ILE A 312 -11.12 -17.49 13.58
CA ILE A 312 -11.10 -17.94 14.97
C ILE A 312 -10.77 -16.72 15.84
N ILE A 313 -11.68 -16.36 16.74
CA ILE A 313 -11.46 -15.32 17.75
C ILE A 313 -11.30 -16.00 19.09
N LYS A 314 -10.10 -15.93 19.68
CA LYS A 314 -9.81 -16.46 21.00
C LYS A 314 -9.74 -15.34 22.01
N GLU A 315 -10.70 -15.30 22.92
CA GLU A 315 -10.83 -14.28 23.96
C GLU A 315 -9.83 -14.52 25.11
N ALA A 316 -9.64 -13.51 25.97
CA ALA A 316 -8.71 -13.57 27.10
C ALA A 316 -9.07 -14.65 28.14
N ASP A 317 -10.35 -15.02 28.25
CA ASP A 317 -10.84 -16.11 29.12
C ASP A 317 -10.64 -17.51 28.52
N GLY A 318 -10.11 -17.59 27.29
CA GLY A 318 -9.90 -18.83 26.54
C GLY A 318 -11.11 -19.30 25.74
N SER A 319 -12.24 -18.60 25.78
CA SER A 319 -13.37 -18.90 24.91
C SER A 319 -13.05 -18.62 23.44
N GLU A 320 -13.56 -19.48 22.55
CA GLU A 320 -13.34 -19.36 21.10
C GLU A 320 -14.65 -19.13 20.36
N GLN A 321 -14.62 -18.22 19.39
CA GLN A 321 -15.68 -18.04 18.40
C GLN A 321 -15.11 -18.42 17.03
N ARG A 322 -15.86 -19.23 16.26
CA ARG A 322 -15.44 -19.70 14.93
C ARG A 322 -16.52 -19.43 13.90
N PHE A 323 -16.14 -18.86 12.76
CA PHE A 323 -17.03 -18.64 11.61
C PHE A 323 -16.30 -18.81 10.28
N ILE A 324 -17.07 -19.03 9.22
CA ILE A 324 -16.63 -19.21 7.84
C ILE A 324 -17.17 -18.06 7.00
#